data_AF-A0A380FHR0-F1
#
_entry.id   AF-A0A380FHR0-F1
#
_cell.length_a   1.000
_cell.length_b   1.000
_cell.length_c   1.000
_cell.angle_alpha   90.00
_cell.angle_beta   90.00
_cell.angle_gamma   90.00
#
_symmetry.space_group_name_H-M   'P 1'
#
loop_
_entity.id
_entity.type
_entity.pdbx_description
1 polymer ?
#
loop_
_entity_poly.entity_id
_entity_poly.type
_entity_poly.pdbx_seq_one_letter_code
_entity_poly.pdbx_strand_id
1 'polypeptide(L)'
;MQLFDFCREHKLFVLTYHEGFIIYEGDHEYMNIESELTGLPMKRVDDIKAYIQADVPKVMGVDYVPNITSLNIELAGHFNEEVDVTTSKPYFLEFMARDVSKGNALAAFCEKLNIDLSEVIAFGDKLK
;
A
#
# COMPACT_ATOMS: atom_id res chain seq x y z
N MET A 1 10.56 7.71 4.08
CA MET A 1 11.15 7.50 5.43
C MET A 1 10.18 7.84 6.57
N GLN A 2 9.40 8.93 6.49
CA GLN A 2 8.44 9.35 7.54
C GLN A 2 7.24 8.42 7.74
N LEU A 3 6.82 7.67 6.70
CA LEU A 3 5.62 6.85 6.76
C LEU A 3 5.70 5.69 7.78
N PHE A 4 6.83 4.96 7.79
CA PHE A 4 7.02 3.89 8.78
C PHE A 4 7.09 4.43 10.21
N ASP A 5 7.65 5.63 10.38
CA ASP A 5 7.68 6.30 11.69
C ASP A 5 6.27 6.70 12.14
N PHE A 6 5.46 7.29 11.25
CA PHE A 6 4.04 7.57 11.48
C PHE A 6 3.29 6.30 11.91
N CYS A 7 3.42 5.21 11.16
CA CYS A 7 2.74 3.97 11.51
C CYS A 7 3.15 3.45 12.91
N ARG A 8 4.43 3.57 13.28
CA ARG A 8 4.92 3.21 14.63
C ARG A 8 4.36 4.11 15.72
N GLU A 9 4.33 5.42 15.50
CA GLU A 9 3.76 6.41 16.43
C GLU A 9 2.28 6.14 16.71
N HIS A 10 1.54 5.74 15.67
CA HIS A 10 0.14 5.37 15.75
C HIS A 10 -0.12 3.88 16.08
N LYS A 11 0.94 3.13 16.41
CA LYS A 11 0.90 1.71 16.84
C LYS A 11 0.23 0.77 15.84
N LEU A 12 0.32 1.09 14.55
CA LEU A 12 -0.18 0.23 13.48
C LEU A 12 0.78 -0.95 13.29
N PHE A 13 0.21 -2.14 13.06
CA PHE A 13 0.98 -3.23 12.46
C PHE A 13 1.24 -2.89 11.00
N VAL A 14 2.48 -3.03 10.54
CA VAL A 14 2.86 -2.58 9.20
C VAL A 14 3.30 -3.76 8.34
N LEU A 15 2.78 -3.77 7.12
CA LEU A 15 3.24 -4.67 6.07
C LEU A 15 3.43 -3.92 4.75
N THR A 16 4.30 -4.46 3.89
CA THR A 16 4.50 -4.03 2.50
C THR A 16 4.89 -5.22 1.64
N TYR A 17 5.08 -5.02 0.33
CA TYR A 17 5.41 -6.07 -0.62
C TYR A 17 6.83 -5.86 -1.13
N HIS A 18 7.64 -6.92 -1.09
CA HIS A 18 8.98 -6.90 -1.66
C HIS A 18 9.35 -8.30 -2.16
N GLU A 19 9.82 -8.39 -3.40
CA GLU A 19 10.31 -9.64 -4.04
C GLU A 19 9.34 -10.84 -3.93
N GLY A 20 8.03 -10.59 -4.05
CA GLY A 20 7.00 -11.65 -3.98
C GLY A 20 6.63 -12.10 -2.56
N PHE A 21 7.10 -11.39 -1.54
CA PHE A 21 6.74 -11.61 -0.14
C PHE A 21 5.96 -10.43 0.44
N ILE A 22 5.11 -10.73 1.41
CA ILE A 22 4.61 -9.73 2.35
C ILE A 22 5.67 -9.56 3.44
N ILE A 23 6.35 -8.42 3.44
CA ILE A 23 7.32 -8.05 4.47
C ILE A 23 6.57 -7.37 5.60
N TYR A 24 6.83 -7.80 6.83
CA TYR A 24 6.16 -7.23 7.99
C TYR A 24 7.08 -7.15 9.21
N GLU A 25 6.72 -6.28 10.15
CA GLU A 25 7.37 -6.10 11.44
C GLU A 25 6.31 -6.14 12.56
N GLY A 26 6.66 -6.74 13.70
CA GLY A 26 5.77 -6.85 14.86
C GLY A 26 4.77 -8.00 14.75
N ASP A 27 3.74 -7.94 15.59
CA ASP A 27 2.69 -8.95 15.71
C ASP A 27 1.33 -8.26 15.90
N HIS A 28 0.28 -8.80 15.29
CA HIS A 28 -1.10 -8.33 15.44
C HIS A 28 -2.07 -9.47 15.08
N GLU A 29 -3.25 -9.53 15.69
CA GLU A 29 -4.22 -10.61 15.42
C GLU A 29 -4.70 -10.66 13.96
N TYR A 30 -4.65 -9.53 13.25
CA TYR A 30 -5.02 -9.39 11.84
C TYR A 30 -3.84 -9.52 10.86
N MET A 31 -2.64 -9.86 11.33
CA MET A 31 -1.43 -9.85 10.50
C MET A 31 -1.51 -10.80 9.28
N ASN A 32 -2.22 -11.93 9.40
CA ASN A 32 -2.26 -12.95 8.36
C ASN A 32 -3.33 -12.69 7.29
N ILE A 33 -4.26 -11.77 7.52
CA ILE A 33 -5.42 -11.56 6.64
C ILE A 33 -4.98 -11.29 5.20
N GLU A 34 -3.96 -10.45 5.01
CA GLU A 34 -3.49 -10.11 3.67
C GLU A 34 -2.83 -11.31 2.95
N SER A 35 -2.10 -12.15 3.69
CA SER A 35 -1.50 -13.37 3.17
C SER A 35 -2.56 -14.40 2.79
N GLU A 36 -3.59 -14.56 3.61
CA GLU A 36 -4.72 -15.46 3.34
C GLU A 36 -5.51 -15.03 2.09
N LEU A 37 -5.63 -13.72 1.86
CA LEU A 37 -6.35 -13.18 0.69
C LEU A 37 -5.55 -13.25 -0.60
N THR A 38 -4.23 -13.00 -0.54
CA THR A 38 -3.37 -12.94 -1.73
C THR A 38 -2.66 -14.25 -2.04
N GLY A 39 -2.56 -15.14 -1.06
CA GLY A 39 -1.74 -16.36 -1.13
C GLY A 39 -0.23 -16.10 -1.06
N LEU A 40 0.20 -14.85 -0.82
CA LEU A 40 1.62 -14.51 -0.77
C LEU A 40 2.26 -14.95 0.55
N PRO A 41 3.48 -15.52 0.53
CA PRO A 41 4.19 -15.88 1.75
C PRO A 41 4.60 -14.63 2.53
N MET A 42 4.55 -14.74 3.86
CA MET A 42 4.97 -13.66 4.76
C MET A 42 6.42 -13.83 5.22
N LYS A 43 7.16 -12.72 5.32
CA LYS A 43 8.53 -12.67 5.83
C LYS A 43 8.62 -11.61 6.93
N ARG A 44 8.90 -12.07 8.16
CA ARG A 44 9.17 -11.18 9.29
C ARG A 44 10.56 -10.56 9.14
N VAL A 45 10.68 -9.28 9.47
CA VAL A 45 11.95 -8.57 9.59
C VAL A 45 12.01 -7.84 10.92
N ASP A 46 13.22 -7.55 11.40
CA ASP A 46 13.41 -6.86 12.68
C ASP A 46 13.11 -5.35 12.58
N ASP A 47 13.47 -4.73 11.46
CA ASP A 47 13.17 -3.34 11.16
C ASP A 47 12.80 -3.22 9.67
N ILE A 48 11.51 -2.99 9.40
CA ILE A 48 11.01 -2.89 8.02
C ILE A 48 11.57 -1.67 7.28
N LYS A 49 11.83 -0.59 8.01
CA LYS A 49 12.41 0.65 7.47
C LYS A 49 13.87 0.44 7.09
N ALA A 50 14.61 -0.39 7.83
CA ALA A 50 15.97 -0.77 7.47
C ALA A 50 16.02 -1.82 6.35
N TYR A 51 15.02 -2.70 6.27
CA TYR A 51 14.94 -3.74 5.24
C TYR A 51 14.56 -3.18 3.86
N ILE A 52 13.58 -2.27 3.81
CA ILE A 52 13.09 -1.69 2.56
C ILE A 52 13.93 -0.46 2.20
N GLN A 53 14.88 -0.66 1.28
CA GLN A 53 15.79 0.38 0.77
C GLN A 53 15.40 0.93 -0.60
N ALA A 54 14.33 0.38 -1.20
CA ALA A 54 13.81 0.78 -2.51
C ALA A 54 12.36 1.26 -2.38
N ASP A 55 11.89 2.00 -3.38
CA ASP A 55 10.50 2.43 -3.44
C ASP A 55 9.57 1.23 -3.50
N VAL A 56 8.56 1.25 -2.63
CA VAL A 56 7.49 0.25 -2.60
C VAL A 56 6.19 0.89 -3.09
N PRO A 57 5.40 0.18 -3.91
CA PRO A 57 4.18 0.74 -4.47
C PRO A 57 3.07 0.96 -3.43
N LYS A 58 3.13 0.21 -2.32
CA LYS A 58 2.09 0.18 -1.28
C LYS A 58 2.69 -0.11 0.09
N VAL A 59 2.26 0.63 1.10
CA VAL A 59 2.42 0.28 2.52
C VAL A 59 1.04 0.16 3.14
N MET A 60 0.86 -0.81 4.03
CA MET A 60 -0.42 -1.05 4.70
C MET A 60 -0.23 -1.05 6.21
N GLY A 61 -0.96 -0.16 6.89
CA GLY A 61 -1.17 -0.20 8.33
C GLY A 61 -2.40 -1.03 8.66
N VAL A 62 -2.30 -1.85 9.68
CA VAL A 62 -3.36 -2.76 10.14
C VAL A 62 -3.59 -2.53 11.63
N ASP A 63 -4.85 -2.33 12.00
CA ASP A 63 -5.28 -2.20 13.39
C ASP A 63 -6.81 -2.38 13.49
N TYR A 64 -7.36 -2.25 14.69
CA TYR A 64 -8.79 -2.22 14.94
C TYR A 64 -9.51 -1.09 14.21
N VAL A 65 -10.75 -1.39 13.79
CA VAL A 65 -11.60 -0.49 13.01
C VAL A 65 -11.72 0.93 13.59
N PRO A 66 -11.87 1.14 14.93
CA PRO A 66 -11.95 2.49 15.48
C PRO A 66 -10.69 3.33 15.23
N ASN A 67 -9.50 2.73 15.37
CA ASN A 67 -8.24 3.46 15.13
C ASN A 67 -8.07 3.78 13.65
N ILE A 68 -8.27 2.77 12.78
CA ILE A 68 -8.18 2.95 11.32
C ILE A 68 -9.17 4.01 10.82
N THR A 69 -10.40 4.00 11.34
CA THR A 69 -11.42 5.01 10.99
C THR A 69 -10.98 6.41 11.43
N SER A 70 -10.47 6.54 12.65
CA SER A 70 -9.97 7.82 13.18
C SER A 70 -8.83 8.37 12.32
N LEU A 71 -7.83 7.55 12.02
CA LEU A 71 -6.68 7.95 11.21
C LEU A 71 -7.06 8.27 9.76
N ASN A 72 -7.99 7.52 9.17
CA ASN A 72 -8.45 7.81 7.82
C ASN A 72 -9.19 9.15 7.73
N ILE A 73 -9.94 9.52 8.77
CA ILE A 73 -10.57 10.85 8.87
C ILE A 73 -9.51 11.94 9.03
N GLU A 74 -8.52 11.72 9.91
CA GLU A 74 -7.43 12.67 10.17
C GLU A 74 -6.59 12.95 8.91
N LEU A 75 -6.24 11.89 8.17
CA LEU A 75 -5.44 11.97 6.95
C LEU A 75 -6.23 12.52 5.76
N ALA A 76 -7.57 12.51 5.80
CA ALA A 76 -8.43 13.06 4.75
C ALA A 76 -8.01 12.62 3.32
N GLY A 77 -7.61 11.35 3.17
CA GLY A 77 -7.24 10.75 1.89
C GLY A 77 -5.80 11.01 1.41
N HIS A 78 -4.96 11.71 2.16
CA HIS A 78 -3.56 11.98 1.77
C HIS A 78 -2.63 12.03 3.00
N PHE A 79 -1.45 11.44 2.88
CA PHE A 79 -0.41 11.53 3.91
C PHE A 79 0.51 12.72 3.65
N ASN A 80 0.83 12.98 2.39
CA ASN A 80 1.56 14.15 1.92
C ASN A 80 1.26 14.40 0.42
N GLU A 81 2.06 15.23 -0.26
CA GLU A 81 1.87 15.53 -1.69
C GLU A 81 2.10 14.35 -2.63
N GLU A 82 2.79 13.30 -2.18
CA GLU A 82 3.20 12.14 -3.00
C GLU A 82 2.51 10.84 -2.59
N VAL A 83 1.79 10.82 -1.47
CA VAL A 83 1.21 9.60 -0.89
C VAL A 83 -0.27 9.78 -0.61
N ASP A 84 -1.09 9.01 -1.31
CA ASP A 84 -2.54 8.92 -1.08
C ASP A 84 -2.86 7.87 -0.02
N VAL A 85 -3.93 8.12 0.73
CA VAL A 85 -4.41 7.26 1.82
C VAL A 85 -5.79 6.74 1.50
N THR A 86 -6.03 5.45 1.75
CA THR A 86 -7.34 4.84 1.53
C THR A 86 -7.59 3.64 2.42
N THR A 87 -8.82 3.14 2.41
CA THR A 87 -9.21 1.92 3.13
C THR A 87 -9.96 1.00 2.17
N SER A 88 -9.43 -0.20 1.92
CA SER A 88 -10.13 -1.24 1.15
C SER A 88 -11.02 -2.12 2.04
N LYS A 89 -10.63 -2.25 3.31
CA LYS A 89 -11.29 -2.99 4.39
C LYS A 89 -11.23 -2.14 5.67
N PRO A 90 -12.16 -2.33 6.62
CA PRO A 90 -12.29 -1.44 7.78
C PRO A 90 -11.10 -1.49 8.76
N TYR A 91 -10.23 -2.50 8.66
CA TYR A 91 -9.03 -2.68 9.48
C TYR A 91 -7.72 -2.41 8.71
N PHE A 92 -7.80 -1.90 7.47
CA PHE A 92 -6.65 -1.57 6.64
C PHE A 92 -6.61 -0.08 6.33
N LEU A 93 -5.45 0.54 6.61
CA LEU A 93 -5.08 1.88 6.17
C LEU A 93 -3.96 1.74 5.14
N GLU A 94 -4.27 2.04 3.88
CA GLU A 94 -3.39 1.82 2.74
C GLU A 94 -2.78 3.13 2.27
N PHE A 95 -1.46 3.14 2.12
CA PHE A 95 -0.66 4.24 1.63
C PHE A 95 -0.11 3.87 0.26
N MET A 96 -0.47 4.65 -0.75
CA MET A 96 -0.11 4.40 -2.14
C MET A 96 0.68 5.60 -2.67
N ALA A 97 1.78 5.35 -3.39
CA ALA A 97 2.46 6.41 -4.11
C ALA A 97 1.54 6.97 -5.21
N ARG A 98 1.31 8.28 -5.22
CA ARG A 98 0.34 9.00 -6.08
C ARG A 98 0.63 8.81 -7.58
N ASP A 99 1.90 8.73 -7.95
CA ASP A 99 2.30 8.59 -9.36
C ASP A 99 2.16 7.17 -9.91
N VAL A 100 1.92 6.17 -9.06
CA VAL A 100 1.66 4.78 -9.45
C VAL A 100 0.15 4.59 -9.68
N SER A 101 -0.44 5.46 -10.50
CA SER A 101 -1.78 5.21 -11.02
C SER A 101 -1.70 4.15 -12.13
N LYS A 102 -2.71 3.28 -12.25
CA LYS A 102 -2.79 2.32 -13.36
C LYS A 102 -2.77 3.02 -14.73
N GLY A 103 -3.27 4.26 -14.80
CA GLY A 103 -3.22 5.09 -16.00
C GLY A 103 -1.79 5.47 -16.39
N ASN A 104 -0.97 5.90 -15.44
CA ASN A 104 0.44 6.23 -15.70
C ASN A 104 1.25 4.96 -16.05
N ALA A 105 0.97 3.84 -15.37
CA ALA A 105 1.59 2.56 -15.70
C ALA A 105 1.20 2.09 -17.11
N LEU A 106 -0.07 2.24 -17.51
CA LEU A 106 -0.56 1.92 -18.85
C LEU A 106 0.10 2.82 -19.89
N ALA A 107 0.19 4.13 -19.64
CA ALA A 107 0.84 5.08 -20.55
C ALA A 107 2.31 4.74 -20.76
N ALA A 108 3.06 4.49 -19.68
CA ALA A 108 4.46 4.08 -19.75
C ALA A 108 4.65 2.72 -20.45
N PHE A 109 3.69 1.81 -20.31
CA PHE A 109 3.71 0.52 -21.01
C PHE A 109 3.43 0.67 -22.51
N CYS A 110 2.45 1.50 -22.88
CA CYS A 110 2.14 1.82 -24.27
C CYS A 110 3.32 2.48 -24.98
N GLU A 111 3.99 3.43 -24.31
CA GLU A 111 5.21 4.07 -24.83
C GLU A 111 6.34 3.06 -25.09
N LYS A 112 6.59 2.13 -24.16
CA LYS A 112 7.59 1.06 -24.33
C LYS A 112 7.27 0.10 -25.48
N LEU A 113 5.99 -0.14 -25.75
CA LEU A 113 5.53 -1.04 -26.82
C LEU A 113 5.24 -0.32 -28.14
N ASN A 114 5.40 1.00 -28.18
CA ASN A 114 5.08 1.84 -29.33
C ASN A 114 3.61 1.69 -29.78
N ILE A 115 2.70 1.54 -28.81
CA ILE A 115 1.25 1.44 -28.99
C ILE A 115 0.63 2.78 -28.64
N ASP A 116 -0.30 3.27 -29.47
CA ASP A 116 -0.99 4.53 -29.19
C ASP A 116 -2.07 4.31 -28.12
N LEU A 117 -2.16 5.19 -27.11
CA LEU A 117 -3.19 5.15 -26.07
C LEU A 117 -4.62 5.17 -26.65
N SER A 118 -4.83 5.76 -27.83
CA SER A 118 -6.10 5.75 -28.55
C SER A 118 -6.53 4.36 -29.06
N GLU A 119 -5.61 3.41 -29.13
CA GLU A 119 -5.86 2.01 -29.51
C GLU A 119 -6.14 1.11 -28.30
N VAL A 120 -6.17 1.67 -27.09
CA VAL A 120 -6.25 0.93 -25.83
C VAL A 120 -7.62 1.11 -25.17
N ILE A 121 -8.25 -0.01 -24.81
CA ILE A 121 -9.48 -0.04 -24.01
C ILE A 121 -9.15 -0.71 -22.67
N ALA A 122 -9.37 0.00 -21.57
CA ALA A 122 -9.21 -0.53 -20.22
C ALA A 122 -10.58 -0.72 -19.55
N PHE A 123 -10.78 -1.89 -18.93
CA PHE A 123 -11.96 -2.18 -18.11
C PHE A 123 -11.53 -2.30 -16.63
N GLY A 124 -12.30 -1.69 -15.72
CA GLY A 124 -12.05 -1.77 -14.29
C GLY A 124 -13.35 -1.60 -13.50
N ASP A 125 -13.48 -2.33 -12.39
CA ASP A 125 -14.67 -2.33 -11.53
C ASP A 125 -14.57 -1.37 -10.33
N LYS A 126 -13.50 -0.57 -10.25
CA LYS A 126 -13.33 0.50 -9.26
C LYS A 126 -12.55 1.69 -9.83
N LEU A 127 -12.92 2.89 -9.42
CA LEU A 127 -12.19 4.15 -9.66
C LEU A 127 -10.89 4.12 -8.84
N LYS A 128 -9.80 3.58 -9.41
CA LYS A 128 -8.39 3.76 -9.00
C LYS A 128 -7.45 3.10 -10.01
#